data_AF-A0A6L3EGU6-F1
#
_entry.id   AF-A0A6L3EGU6-F1
#
_cell.length_a   1.000
_cell.length_b   1.000
_cell.length_c   1.000
_cell.angle_alpha   90.00
_cell.angle_beta   90.00
_cell.angle_gamma   90.00
#
_symmetry.space_group_name_H-M   'P 1'
#
loop_
_entity.id
_entity.type
_entity.pdbx_description
1 polymer ?
#
loop_
_entity_poly.entity_id
_entity_poly.type
_entity_poly.pdbx_seq_one_letter_code
_entity_poly.pdbx_strand_id
1 'polypeptide(L)'
;MSIRYRGLWAFFFVIGAMLCGLAAGTAVGGAWFVPAGSGLAGPLIALGYGIVGAALAGGAALIPALKMRGPGFVYLAAPVIVAGIVIAGGVAWKVSQSNAERDAYLDRQRAALPPFSLEIDYLAEWEDMPFIAFSFDSEAGAFSVKRADGTACKGAIEPTGEEKVTLLAAMRHVEVLLATDANPCGAQETPMARLAFRITEHTAPSTSGEIGVTLACMQRHAEIADLLGSAEAVYRQLSDRCE
;
A
#
# COMPACT_ATOMS: atom_id res chain seq x y z
N MET A 1 9.87 -44.59 16.84
CA MET A 1 9.67 -43.36 16.05
C MET A 1 10.53 -43.45 14.81
N SER A 2 9.95 -43.39 13.60
CA SER A 2 10.76 -43.48 12.37
C SER A 2 11.72 -42.27 12.29
N ILE A 3 12.88 -42.45 11.64
CA ILE A 3 13.92 -41.42 11.52
C ILE A 3 13.35 -40.10 10.94
N ARG A 4 12.35 -40.20 10.06
CA ARG A 4 11.64 -39.06 9.46
C ARG A 4 10.86 -38.22 10.48
N TYR A 5 10.14 -38.84 11.41
CA TYR A 5 9.37 -38.10 12.43
C TYR A 5 10.29 -37.39 13.43
N ARG A 6 11.46 -37.96 13.74
CA ARG A 6 12.40 -37.31 14.67
C ARG A 6 12.93 -35.98 14.14
N GLY A 7 13.26 -35.90 12.86
CA GLY A 7 13.74 -34.66 12.23
C GLY A 7 12.70 -33.54 12.30
N LEU A 8 11.42 -33.88 12.06
CA LEU A 8 10.30 -32.96 12.15
C LEU A 8 10.12 -32.39 13.56
N TRP A 9 10.13 -33.25 14.59
CA TRP A 9 10.00 -32.83 15.98
C TRP A 9 11.19 -31.97 16.45
N ALA A 10 12.42 -32.33 16.05
CA ALA A 10 13.61 -31.53 16.32
C ALA A 10 13.52 -30.13 15.69
N PHE A 11 13.05 -30.05 14.44
CA PHE A 11 12.86 -28.78 13.74
C PHE A 11 11.83 -27.89 14.44
N PHE A 12 10.62 -28.42 14.73
CA PHE A 12 9.59 -27.66 15.43
C PHE A 12 10.00 -27.26 16.84
N PHE A 13 10.76 -28.11 17.54
CA PHE A 13 11.28 -27.80 18.87
C PHE A 13 12.24 -26.61 18.83
N VAL A 14 13.19 -26.60 17.88
CA VAL A 14 14.14 -25.48 17.73
C VAL A 14 13.39 -24.19 17.36
N ILE A 15 12.43 -24.24 16.43
CA ILE A 15 11.61 -23.07 16.09
C ILE A 15 10.81 -22.59 17.29
N GLY A 16 10.14 -23.49 18.02
CA GLY A 16 9.39 -23.14 19.22
C GLY A 16 10.27 -22.49 20.28
N ALA A 17 11.48 -23.01 20.49
CA ALA A 17 12.46 -22.43 21.39
C ALA A 17 12.92 -21.04 20.93
N MET A 18 13.17 -20.85 19.62
CA MET A 18 13.53 -19.55 19.06
C MET A 18 12.39 -18.54 19.24
N LEU A 19 11.13 -18.92 19.03
CA LEU A 19 9.97 -18.05 19.25
C LEU A 19 9.80 -17.68 20.73
N CYS A 20 9.98 -18.65 21.64
CA CYS A 20 9.96 -18.40 23.08
C CYS A 20 11.11 -17.47 23.50
N GLY A 21 12.32 -17.71 22.98
CA GLY A 21 13.49 -16.86 23.20
C GLY A 21 13.31 -15.46 22.64
N LEU A 22 12.66 -15.32 21.48
CA LEU A 22 12.31 -14.03 20.90
C LEU A 22 11.34 -13.27 21.78
N ALA A 23 10.25 -13.91 22.20
CA ALA A 23 9.27 -13.27 23.08
C ALA A 23 9.87 -12.87 24.43
N ALA A 24 10.63 -13.76 25.06
CA ALA A 24 11.29 -13.49 26.34
C ALA A 24 12.37 -12.40 26.20
N GLY A 25 13.20 -12.47 25.16
CA GLY A 25 14.23 -11.48 24.87
C GLY A 25 13.64 -10.09 24.62
N THR A 26 12.54 -10.00 23.85
CA THR A 26 11.83 -8.73 23.61
C THR A 26 11.20 -8.20 24.90
N ALA A 27 10.59 -9.06 25.72
CA ALA A 27 9.95 -8.65 26.98
C ALA A 27 10.98 -8.12 28.00
N VAL A 28 12.09 -8.85 28.20
CA VAL A 28 13.16 -8.44 29.13
C VAL A 28 13.91 -7.22 28.59
N GLY A 29 14.24 -7.23 27.29
CA GLY A 29 14.85 -6.11 26.57
C GLY A 29 14.03 -4.82 26.71
N GLY A 30 12.74 -4.91 26.42
CA GLY A 30 11.80 -3.79 26.52
C GLY A 30 11.63 -3.26 27.94
N ALA A 31 11.56 -4.15 28.94
CA ALA A 31 11.31 -3.72 30.32
C ALA A 31 12.56 -3.14 31.02
N TRP A 32 13.77 -3.56 30.65
CA TRP A 32 14.98 -3.22 31.40
C TRP A 32 16.00 -2.38 30.62
N PHE A 33 16.02 -2.49 29.29
CA PHE A 33 17.08 -1.90 28.46
C PHE A 33 16.59 -0.82 27.52
N VAL A 34 15.28 -0.66 27.33
CA VAL A 34 14.70 0.43 26.55
C VAL A 34 14.46 1.64 27.46
N PRO A 35 15.13 2.79 27.23
CA PRO A 35 14.89 4.00 28.00
C PRO A 35 13.43 4.48 27.89
N ALA A 36 12.90 5.01 28.99
CA ALA A 36 11.60 5.69 28.95
C ALA A 36 11.69 6.90 28.00
N GLY A 37 10.72 7.03 27.09
CA GLY A 37 10.66 8.13 26.13
C GLY A 37 11.36 7.87 24.79
N SER A 38 11.83 6.65 24.51
CA SER A 38 12.45 6.31 23.21
C SER A 38 11.50 6.34 21.99
N GLY A 39 10.22 6.71 22.17
CA GLY A 39 9.25 6.86 21.08
C GLY A 39 9.19 5.62 20.19
N LEU A 40 9.24 5.83 18.87
CA LEU A 40 9.21 4.76 17.86
C LEU A 40 10.47 3.86 17.87
N ALA A 41 11.59 4.31 18.45
CA ALA A 41 12.81 3.51 18.52
C ALA A 41 12.76 2.43 19.61
N GLY A 42 11.93 2.61 20.64
CA GLY A 42 11.82 1.68 21.77
C GLY A 42 11.45 0.24 21.35
N PRO A 43 10.37 0.05 20.58
CA PRO A 43 9.98 -1.28 20.07
C PRO A 43 11.06 -1.94 19.21
N LEU A 44 11.79 -1.16 18.40
CA LEU A 44 12.87 -1.68 17.55
C LEU A 44 14.04 -2.21 18.40
N ILE A 45 14.43 -1.45 19.42
CA ILE A 45 15.49 -1.84 20.37
C ILE A 45 15.06 -3.11 21.13
N ALA A 46 13.82 -3.16 21.63
CA ALA A 46 13.28 -4.36 22.28
C ALA A 46 13.33 -5.58 21.36
N LEU A 47 12.94 -5.43 20.09
CA LEU A 47 13.02 -6.50 19.10
C LEU A 47 14.46 -6.97 18.86
N GLY A 48 15.43 -6.05 18.89
CA GLY A 48 16.86 -6.39 18.82
C GLY A 48 17.28 -7.36 19.93
N TYR A 49 16.85 -7.12 21.18
CA TYR A 49 17.05 -8.06 22.28
C TYR A 49 16.29 -9.37 22.09
N GLY A 50 15.10 -9.32 21.49
CA GLY A 50 14.37 -10.51 21.05
C GLY A 50 15.18 -11.39 20.10
N ILE A 51 15.81 -10.82 19.08
CA ILE A 51 16.63 -11.57 18.11
C ILE A 51 17.80 -12.27 18.83
N VAL A 52 18.46 -11.60 19.76
CA VAL A 52 19.54 -12.20 20.58
C VAL A 52 18.98 -13.35 21.42
N GLY A 53 17.84 -13.15 22.09
CA GLY A 53 17.16 -14.19 22.87
C GLY A 53 16.77 -15.41 22.02
N ALA A 54 16.30 -15.19 20.80
CA ALA A 54 15.97 -16.25 19.85
C ALA A 54 17.20 -17.06 19.44
N ALA A 55 18.32 -16.39 19.13
CA ALA A 55 19.57 -17.04 18.77
C ALA A 55 20.13 -17.91 19.91
N LEU A 56 20.11 -17.39 21.14
CA LEU A 56 20.54 -18.13 22.33
C LEU A 56 19.64 -19.34 22.61
N ALA A 57 18.33 -19.17 22.57
CA ALA A 57 17.37 -20.25 22.80
C ALA A 57 17.43 -21.33 21.70
N GLY A 58 17.56 -20.92 20.44
CA GLY A 58 17.73 -21.85 19.31
C GLY A 58 19.03 -22.64 19.39
N GLY A 59 20.15 -21.97 19.70
CA GLY A 59 21.45 -22.61 19.92
C GLY A 59 21.41 -23.62 21.07
N ALA A 60 20.81 -23.25 22.20
CA ALA A 60 20.63 -24.15 23.34
C ALA A 60 19.72 -25.34 23.02
N ALA A 61 18.65 -25.14 22.26
CA ALA A 61 17.71 -26.18 21.83
C ALA A 61 18.32 -27.18 20.85
N LEU A 62 19.37 -26.80 20.12
CA LEU A 62 20.07 -27.66 19.17
C LEU A 62 20.76 -28.86 19.88
N ILE A 63 21.27 -28.64 21.09
CA ILE A 63 21.98 -29.66 21.88
C ILE A 63 21.10 -30.87 22.21
N PRO A 64 19.92 -30.70 22.88
CA PRO A 64 19.03 -31.83 23.15
C PRO A 64 18.43 -32.41 21.87
N ALA A 65 18.16 -31.58 20.84
CA ALA A 65 17.66 -32.06 19.55
C ALA A 65 18.62 -33.05 18.86
N LEU A 66 19.93 -32.86 19.01
CA LEU A 66 20.95 -33.77 18.46
C LEU A 66 21.29 -34.94 19.39
N LYS A 67 21.35 -34.71 20.71
CA LYS A 67 21.86 -35.70 21.68
C LYS A 67 20.80 -36.61 22.28
N MET A 68 19.57 -36.16 22.50
CA MET A 68 18.54 -36.99 23.12
C MET A 68 17.92 -37.95 22.11
N ARG A 69 17.88 -39.24 22.45
CA ARG A 69 17.25 -40.29 21.64
C ARG A 69 16.18 -40.99 22.49
N GLY A 70 14.98 -41.15 21.92
CA GLY A 70 13.87 -41.86 22.57
C GLY A 70 12.68 -40.97 22.94
N PRO A 71 11.68 -41.53 23.64
CA PRO A 71 10.41 -40.84 23.95
C PRO A 71 10.58 -39.65 24.90
N GLY A 72 11.65 -39.61 25.70
CA GLY A 72 11.98 -38.49 26.58
C GLY A 72 12.13 -37.15 25.85
N PHE A 73 12.63 -37.16 24.61
CA PHE A 73 12.73 -35.95 23.79
C PHE A 73 11.35 -35.38 23.45
N VAL A 74 10.36 -36.23 23.17
CA VAL A 74 9.00 -35.78 22.80
C VAL A 74 8.32 -35.08 23.98
N TYR A 75 8.48 -35.61 25.20
CA TYR A 75 7.92 -34.98 26.41
C TYR A 75 8.53 -33.61 26.71
N LEU A 76 9.82 -33.42 26.39
CA LEU A 76 10.48 -32.11 26.51
C LEU A 76 10.11 -31.16 25.35
N ALA A 77 9.97 -31.70 24.14
CA ALA A 77 9.72 -30.91 22.95
C ALA A 77 8.28 -30.39 22.85
N ALA A 78 7.30 -31.22 23.20
CA ALA A 78 5.88 -30.89 23.11
C ALA A 78 5.50 -29.55 23.80
N PRO A 79 5.84 -29.27 25.07
CA PRO A 79 5.44 -28.02 25.71
C PRO A 79 6.08 -26.79 25.04
N VAL A 80 7.33 -26.89 24.58
CA VAL A 80 8.03 -25.79 23.90
C VAL A 80 7.42 -25.51 22.53
N ILE A 81 7.03 -26.56 21.80
CA ILE A 81 6.32 -26.42 20.53
C ILE A 81 4.95 -25.75 20.76
N VAL A 82 4.19 -26.20 21.76
CA VAL A 82 2.88 -25.61 22.10
C VAL A 82 3.04 -24.14 22.49
N ALA A 83 4.03 -23.81 23.33
CA ALA A 83 4.31 -22.42 23.69
C ALA A 83 4.66 -21.57 22.47
N GLY A 84 5.51 -22.08 21.56
CA GLY A 84 5.83 -21.43 20.30
C GLY A 84 4.61 -21.17 19.42
N ILE A 85 3.69 -22.15 19.31
CA ILE A 85 2.43 -22.01 18.56
C ILE A 85 1.54 -20.92 19.17
N VAL A 86 1.39 -20.90 20.50
CA VAL A 86 0.59 -19.88 21.20
C VAL A 86 1.15 -18.48 20.96
N ILE A 87 2.47 -18.32 21.03
CA ILE A 87 3.14 -17.04 20.75
C ILE A 87 2.90 -16.62 19.30
N ALA A 88 3.13 -17.52 18.33
CA ALA A 88 2.93 -17.22 16.92
C ALA A 88 1.47 -16.86 16.60
N GLY A 89 0.51 -17.61 17.15
CA GLY A 89 -0.92 -17.35 17.00
C GLY A 89 -1.32 -16.00 17.61
N GLY A 90 -0.79 -15.66 18.78
CA GLY A 90 -1.03 -14.35 19.42
C GLY A 90 -0.51 -13.18 18.59
N VAL A 91 0.70 -13.30 18.02
CA VAL A 91 1.27 -12.29 17.12
C VAL A 91 0.45 -12.17 15.84
N ALA A 92 0.11 -13.29 15.20
CA ALA A 92 -0.71 -13.29 13.99
C ALA A 92 -2.07 -12.62 14.22
N TRP A 93 -2.71 -12.90 15.36
CA TRP A 93 -3.97 -12.25 15.73
C TRP A 93 -3.79 -10.74 15.93
N LYS A 94 -2.75 -10.30 16.64
CA LYS A 94 -2.46 -8.87 16.82
C LYS A 94 -2.14 -8.15 15.51
N VAL A 95 -1.41 -8.77 14.61
CA VAL A 95 -1.16 -8.24 13.26
C VAL A 95 -2.46 -8.11 12.49
N SER A 96 -3.35 -9.12 12.55
CA SER A 96 -4.65 -9.03 11.88
C SER A 96 -5.53 -7.90 12.41
N GLN A 97 -5.52 -7.66 13.73
CA GLN A 97 -6.22 -6.52 14.34
C GLN A 97 -5.59 -5.19 13.90
N SER A 98 -4.26 -5.09 13.94
CA SER A 98 -3.55 -3.88 13.53
C SER A 98 -3.78 -3.54 12.06
N ASN A 99 -3.87 -4.54 11.18
CA ASN A 99 -4.16 -4.33 9.77
C ASN A 99 -5.60 -3.82 9.60
N ALA A 100 -6.58 -4.43 10.27
CA ALA A 100 -7.97 -3.96 10.22
C ALA A 100 -8.14 -2.52 10.73
N GLU A 101 -7.44 -2.15 11.81
CA GLU A 101 -7.41 -0.78 12.30
C GLU A 101 -6.73 0.18 11.32
N ARG A 102 -5.65 -0.26 10.66
CA ARG A 102 -4.92 0.53 9.67
C ARG A 102 -5.75 0.76 8.41
N ASP A 103 -6.47 -0.26 7.94
CA ASP A 103 -7.36 -0.15 6.79
C ASP A 103 -8.49 0.83 7.10
N ALA A 104 -9.15 0.69 8.26
CA ALA A 104 -10.18 1.62 8.70
C ALA A 104 -9.64 3.06 8.88
N TYR A 105 -8.39 3.23 9.29
CA TYR A 105 -7.75 4.53 9.38
C TYR A 105 -7.48 5.14 8.00
N LEU A 106 -6.97 4.34 7.06
CA LEU A 106 -6.75 4.76 5.67
C LEU A 106 -8.07 5.14 5.00
N ASP A 107 -9.13 4.37 5.21
CA ASP A 107 -10.46 4.67 4.68
C ASP A 107 -10.98 6.01 5.19
N ARG A 108 -10.78 6.33 6.48
CA ARG A 108 -11.13 7.64 7.04
C ARG A 108 -10.32 8.77 6.42
N GLN A 109 -9.02 8.58 6.20
CA GLN A 109 -8.18 9.59 5.55
C GLN A 109 -8.58 9.81 4.09
N ARG A 110 -8.90 8.73 3.37
CA ARG A 110 -9.35 8.79 1.97
C ARG A 110 -10.72 9.44 1.84
N ALA A 111 -11.63 9.18 2.77
CA ALA A 111 -12.93 9.85 2.84
C ALA A 111 -12.82 11.35 3.16
N ALA A 112 -11.70 11.78 3.79
CA ALA A 112 -11.42 13.18 4.09
C ALA A 112 -10.65 13.91 2.97
N LEU A 113 -10.39 13.26 1.83
CA LEU A 113 -9.79 13.94 0.67
C LEU A 113 -10.75 14.98 0.10
N PRO A 114 -10.24 16.12 -0.40
CA PRO A 114 -11.08 17.13 -1.01
C PRO A 114 -11.78 16.56 -2.25
N PRO A 115 -13.05 16.93 -2.49
CA PRO A 115 -13.73 16.58 -3.74
C PRO A 115 -13.01 17.20 -4.93
N PHE A 116 -12.99 16.48 -6.05
CA PHE A 116 -12.32 16.89 -7.28
C PHE A 116 -12.96 16.23 -8.49
N SER A 117 -12.82 16.87 -9.64
CA SER A 117 -13.22 16.33 -10.93
C SER A 117 -12.08 16.43 -11.94
N LEU A 118 -11.96 15.42 -12.79
CA LEU A 118 -11.00 15.34 -13.89
C LEU A 118 -11.73 14.92 -15.15
N GLU A 119 -11.51 15.65 -16.23
CA GLU A 119 -12.01 15.36 -17.57
C GLU A 119 -10.85 15.40 -18.55
N ILE A 120 -10.70 14.33 -19.33
CA ILE A 120 -9.68 14.20 -20.38
C ILE A 120 -10.40 13.78 -21.65
N ASP A 121 -10.34 14.63 -22.67
CA ASP A 121 -10.91 14.36 -24.00
C ASP A 121 -9.81 14.38 -25.05
N TYR A 122 -9.59 13.26 -25.74
CA TYR A 122 -8.71 13.22 -26.91
C TYR A 122 -9.42 13.80 -28.12
N LEU A 123 -8.83 14.83 -28.72
CA LEU A 123 -9.39 15.62 -29.82
C LEU A 123 -8.95 15.11 -31.20
N ALA A 124 -7.88 14.32 -31.24
CA ALA A 124 -7.37 13.69 -32.46
C ALA A 124 -7.16 12.19 -32.22
N GLU A 125 -7.47 11.37 -33.24
CA GLU A 125 -7.17 9.95 -33.18
C GLU A 125 -5.66 9.70 -33.28
N TRP A 126 -5.12 8.94 -32.34
CA TRP A 126 -3.70 8.60 -32.22
C TRP A 126 -3.59 7.10 -31.92
N GLU A 127 -2.51 6.47 -32.41
CA GLU A 127 -2.41 5.01 -32.61
C GLU A 127 -2.44 4.20 -31.30
N ASP A 128 -2.23 4.86 -30.15
CA ASP A 128 -2.10 4.23 -28.83
C ASP A 128 -3.01 4.82 -27.74
N MET A 129 -4.15 5.46 -28.06
CA MET A 129 -5.00 5.97 -26.97
C MET A 129 -5.67 4.85 -26.16
N PRO A 130 -5.58 4.90 -24.82
CA PRO A 130 -6.31 3.98 -23.97
C PRO A 130 -7.83 4.23 -23.99
N PHE A 131 -8.25 5.47 -24.22
CA PHE A 131 -9.65 5.92 -24.28
C PHE A 131 -9.78 7.20 -25.14
N ILE A 132 -10.99 7.53 -25.58
CA ILE A 132 -11.35 8.78 -26.27
C ILE A 132 -11.68 9.88 -25.26
N ALA A 133 -12.45 9.53 -24.23
CA ALA A 133 -12.83 10.46 -23.17
C ALA A 133 -12.81 9.74 -21.81
N PHE A 134 -12.33 10.42 -20.78
CA PHE A 134 -12.31 9.95 -19.40
C PHE A 134 -12.81 11.06 -18.49
N SER A 135 -13.79 10.75 -17.66
CA SER A 135 -14.33 11.64 -16.64
C SER A 135 -14.35 10.92 -15.30
N PHE A 136 -13.84 11.59 -14.28
CA PHE A 136 -13.81 11.11 -12.91
C PHE A 136 -14.30 12.21 -11.99
N ASP A 137 -15.37 11.94 -11.24
CA ASP A 137 -15.94 12.85 -10.26
C ASP A 137 -15.93 12.17 -8.89
N SER A 138 -15.04 12.65 -8.02
CA SER A 138 -14.84 12.07 -6.71
C SER A 138 -15.93 12.46 -5.69
N GLU A 139 -16.69 13.51 -5.96
CA GLU A 139 -17.83 13.98 -5.15
C GLU A 139 -19.08 13.17 -5.48
N ALA A 140 -19.40 13.04 -6.76
CA ALA A 140 -20.50 12.20 -7.24
C ALA A 140 -20.19 10.70 -7.05
N GLY A 141 -18.92 10.34 -6.85
CA GLY A 141 -18.49 8.95 -6.74
C GLY A 141 -18.72 8.19 -8.05
N ALA A 142 -18.50 8.85 -9.18
CA ALA A 142 -18.81 8.32 -10.50
C ALA A 142 -17.63 8.50 -11.46
N PHE A 143 -17.45 7.52 -12.34
CA PHE A 143 -16.53 7.63 -13.46
C PHE A 143 -17.24 7.27 -14.77
N SER A 144 -16.75 7.83 -15.87
CA SER A 144 -17.24 7.55 -17.22
C SER A 144 -16.06 7.51 -18.16
N VAL A 145 -16.00 6.48 -19.01
CA VAL A 145 -14.96 6.34 -20.03
C VAL A 145 -15.60 6.01 -21.36
N LYS A 146 -15.21 6.73 -22.41
CA LYS A 146 -15.49 6.34 -23.80
C LYS A 146 -14.22 5.73 -24.36
N ARG A 147 -14.24 4.44 -24.67
CA ARG A 147 -13.12 3.68 -25.20
C ARG A 147 -12.85 4.03 -26.67
N ALA A 148 -11.67 3.66 -27.17
CA ALA A 148 -11.25 3.84 -28.57
C ALA A 148 -12.19 3.15 -29.58
N ASP A 149 -12.83 2.04 -29.20
CA ASP A 149 -13.83 1.34 -30.02
C ASP A 149 -15.21 2.05 -30.05
N GLY A 150 -15.34 3.20 -29.40
CA GLY A 150 -16.57 3.98 -29.30
C GLY A 150 -17.53 3.53 -28.21
N THR A 151 -17.24 2.44 -27.49
CA THR A 151 -18.06 1.99 -26.36
C THR A 151 -17.93 2.94 -25.18
N ALA A 152 -19.03 3.19 -24.48
CA ALA A 152 -19.05 4.00 -23.28
C ALA A 152 -19.28 3.10 -22.07
N CYS A 153 -18.41 3.24 -21.07
CA CYS A 153 -18.51 2.62 -19.77
C CYS A 153 -18.81 3.69 -18.72
N LYS A 154 -19.71 3.37 -17.78
CA LYS A 154 -19.96 4.18 -16.59
C LYS A 154 -19.96 3.26 -15.38
N GLY A 155 -19.48 3.77 -14.26
CA GLY A 155 -19.51 3.01 -13.02
C GLY A 155 -19.41 3.91 -11.80
N ALA A 156 -19.70 3.32 -10.65
CA ALA A 156 -19.47 3.95 -9.36
C ALA A 156 -18.01 3.76 -8.94
N ILE A 157 -17.43 4.81 -8.35
CA ILE A 157 -16.12 4.74 -7.70
C ILE A 157 -16.38 4.29 -6.27
N GLU A 158 -15.91 3.10 -5.92
CA GLU A 158 -15.94 2.67 -4.52
C GLU A 158 -15.15 3.65 -3.64
N PRO A 159 -15.55 3.84 -2.38
CA PRO A 159 -14.89 4.76 -1.47
C PRO A 159 -13.48 4.30 -1.06
N THR A 160 -13.00 3.14 -1.53
CA THR A 160 -11.67 2.57 -1.23
C THR A 160 -10.53 3.52 -1.60
N GLY A 161 -10.74 4.48 -2.50
CA GLY A 161 -10.02 5.76 -2.52
C GLY A 161 -8.55 5.74 -2.94
N GLU A 162 -8.03 4.63 -3.45
CA GLU A 162 -6.68 4.59 -4.04
C GLU A 162 -6.65 5.33 -5.37
N GLU A 163 -7.67 5.12 -6.21
CA GLU A 163 -7.87 5.85 -7.46
C GLU A 163 -8.01 7.36 -7.20
N LYS A 164 -8.71 7.72 -6.10
CA LYS A 164 -8.85 9.11 -5.66
C LYS A 164 -7.50 9.72 -5.28
N VAL A 165 -6.69 9.03 -4.49
CA VAL A 165 -5.35 9.50 -4.08
C VAL A 165 -4.44 9.67 -5.30
N THR A 166 -4.40 8.66 -6.18
CA THR A 166 -3.54 8.66 -7.36
C THR A 166 -3.86 9.83 -8.29
N LEU A 167 -5.13 10.01 -8.64
CA LEU A 167 -5.54 11.12 -9.51
C LEU A 167 -5.35 12.48 -8.83
N LEU A 168 -5.75 12.62 -7.57
CA LEU A 168 -5.59 13.88 -6.86
C LEU A 168 -4.12 14.27 -6.76
N ALA A 169 -3.22 13.34 -6.41
CA ALA A 169 -1.79 13.60 -6.34
C ALA A 169 -1.24 14.08 -7.69
N ALA A 170 -1.58 13.40 -8.79
CA ALA A 170 -1.16 13.80 -10.13
C ALA A 170 -1.74 15.18 -10.54
N MET A 171 -3.00 15.45 -10.20
CA MET A 171 -3.64 16.75 -10.45
C MET A 171 -2.97 17.88 -9.68
N ARG A 172 -2.50 17.65 -8.45
CA ARG A 172 -1.74 18.66 -7.68
C ARG A 172 -0.43 19.04 -8.35
N HIS A 173 0.23 18.12 -9.03
CA HIS A 173 1.44 18.45 -9.79
C HIS A 173 1.12 19.38 -10.97
N VAL A 174 0.02 19.14 -11.68
CA VAL A 174 -0.44 20.01 -12.78
C VAL A 174 -0.97 21.36 -12.26
N GLU A 175 -1.61 21.40 -11.09
CA GLU A 175 -2.03 22.64 -10.43
C GLU A 175 -0.82 23.55 -10.16
N VAL A 176 0.27 23.00 -9.63
CA VAL A 176 1.52 23.75 -9.37
C VAL A 176 2.12 24.29 -10.67
N LEU A 177 2.09 23.49 -11.74
CA LEU A 177 2.52 23.94 -13.07
C LEU A 177 1.69 25.14 -13.54
N LEU A 178 0.37 25.06 -13.46
CA LEU A 178 -0.54 26.13 -13.89
C LEU A 178 -0.50 27.39 -13.01
N ALA A 179 -0.18 27.23 -11.73
CA ALA A 179 0.07 28.36 -10.85
C ALA A 179 1.34 29.13 -11.24
N THR A 180 2.29 28.46 -11.89
CA THR A 180 3.57 29.05 -12.33
C THR A 180 3.47 29.61 -13.73
N ASP A 181 2.79 28.91 -14.64
CA ASP A 181 2.55 29.30 -16.02
C ASP A 181 1.09 28.99 -16.40
N ALA A 182 0.29 30.03 -16.62
CA ALA A 182 -1.12 29.87 -16.94
C ALA A 182 -1.38 29.22 -18.31
N ASN A 183 -0.38 29.11 -19.19
CA ASN A 183 -0.52 28.44 -20.48
C ASN A 183 0.77 27.65 -20.85
N PRO A 184 1.06 26.54 -20.14
CA PRO A 184 2.34 25.84 -20.25
C PRO A 184 2.54 25.13 -21.59
N CYS A 185 1.46 24.86 -22.32
CA CYS A 185 1.49 24.21 -23.63
C CYS A 185 1.53 25.19 -24.82
N GLY A 186 1.20 26.47 -24.61
CA GLY A 186 1.19 27.48 -25.67
C GLY A 186 0.13 27.27 -26.76
N ALA A 187 -0.30 28.36 -27.42
CA ALA A 187 -1.40 28.35 -28.39
C ALA A 187 -1.01 27.97 -29.84
N GLN A 188 0.23 27.53 -30.09
CA GLN A 188 0.78 27.45 -31.46
C GLN A 188 0.48 26.14 -32.20
N GLU A 189 0.07 25.09 -31.49
CA GLU A 189 -0.22 23.78 -32.08
C GLU A 189 -1.65 23.35 -31.79
N THR A 190 -2.23 22.55 -32.68
CA THR A 190 -3.55 21.94 -32.47
C THR A 190 -3.47 20.97 -31.30
N PRO A 191 -4.27 21.14 -30.23
CA PRO A 191 -4.23 20.24 -29.08
C PRO A 191 -4.68 18.84 -29.48
N MET A 192 -3.95 17.83 -29.02
CA MET A 192 -4.31 16.41 -29.19
C MET A 192 -5.29 15.94 -28.11
N ALA A 193 -5.25 16.56 -26.93
CA ALA A 193 -6.14 16.29 -25.83
C ALA A 193 -6.52 17.59 -25.13
N ARG A 194 -7.71 17.61 -24.55
CA ARG A 194 -8.16 18.62 -23.61
C ARG A 194 -8.17 17.99 -22.24
N LEU A 195 -7.49 18.64 -21.29
CA LEU A 195 -7.47 18.25 -19.90
C LEU A 195 -8.15 19.36 -19.09
N ALA A 196 -9.25 19.05 -18.42
CA ALA A 196 -9.95 19.95 -17.53
C ALA A 196 -10.02 19.35 -16.13
N PHE A 197 -9.80 20.17 -15.11
CA PHE A 197 -9.85 19.69 -13.74
C PHE A 197 -10.39 20.75 -12.78
N ARG A 198 -10.89 20.28 -11.65
CA ARG A 198 -11.34 21.09 -10.51
C ARG A 198 -10.98 20.39 -9.22
N ILE A 199 -10.42 21.12 -8.26
CA ILE A 199 -10.15 20.67 -6.90
C ILE A 199 -10.89 21.59 -5.95
N THR A 200 -11.85 21.04 -5.21
CA THR A 200 -12.68 21.77 -4.28
C THR A 200 -12.10 21.63 -2.88
N GLU A 201 -11.28 22.60 -2.50
CA GLU A 201 -10.71 22.67 -1.14
C GLU A 201 -11.78 22.93 -0.08
N HIS A 202 -11.61 22.36 1.11
CA HIS A 202 -12.45 22.67 2.27
C HIS A 202 -12.33 24.13 2.73
N THR A 203 -11.16 24.74 2.50
CA THR A 203 -10.90 26.15 2.73
C THR A 203 -10.43 26.79 1.44
N ALA A 204 -11.09 27.88 1.02
CA ALA A 204 -10.76 28.60 -0.20
C ALA A 204 -9.26 28.99 -0.29
N PRO A 205 -8.69 29.07 -1.51
CA PRO A 205 -9.36 28.96 -2.81
C PRO A 205 -9.43 27.53 -3.35
N SER A 206 -10.59 27.15 -3.91
CA SER A 206 -10.68 26.01 -4.82
C SER A 206 -9.94 26.35 -6.12
N THR A 207 -9.39 25.34 -6.79
CA THR A 207 -8.63 25.52 -8.03
C THR A 207 -9.29 24.80 -9.20
N SER A 208 -9.17 25.38 -10.37
CA SER A 208 -9.65 24.79 -11.62
C SER A 208 -8.77 25.24 -12.76
N GLY A 209 -8.55 24.36 -13.72
CA GLY A 209 -7.73 24.63 -14.89
C GLY A 209 -8.20 23.85 -16.10
N GLU A 210 -7.86 24.38 -17.26
CA GLU A 210 -8.07 23.72 -18.54
C GLU A 210 -6.82 23.90 -19.40
N ILE A 211 -6.33 22.79 -19.95
CA ILE A 211 -5.10 22.76 -20.76
C ILE A 211 -5.38 22.00 -22.05
N GLY A 212 -5.05 22.62 -23.18
CA GLY A 212 -4.89 21.92 -24.44
C GLY A 212 -3.51 21.26 -24.46
N VAL A 213 -3.46 19.94 -24.40
CA VAL A 213 -2.22 19.17 -24.36
C VAL A 213 -1.77 18.88 -25.79
N THR A 214 -0.47 19.10 -26.06
CA THR A 214 0.21 18.75 -27.32
C THR A 214 1.34 17.76 -27.02
N LEU A 215 1.87 17.10 -28.06
CA LEU A 215 2.99 16.16 -27.90
C LEU A 215 4.21 16.87 -27.32
N ALA A 216 4.53 18.05 -27.85
CA ALA A 216 5.64 18.87 -27.39
C ALA A 216 5.44 19.32 -25.94
N CYS A 217 4.20 19.58 -25.52
CA CYS A 217 3.88 19.94 -24.15
C CYS A 217 4.15 18.79 -23.18
N MET A 218 3.68 17.57 -23.49
CA MET A 218 3.92 16.39 -22.64
C MET A 218 5.41 16.05 -22.53
N GLN A 219 6.19 16.26 -23.59
CA GLN A 219 7.64 16.04 -23.56
C GLN A 219 8.39 17.07 -22.71
N ARG A 220 7.83 18.27 -22.54
CA ARG A 220 8.44 19.36 -21.78
C ARG A 220 8.06 19.33 -20.30
N HIS A 221 6.83 18.93 -20.00
CA HIS A 221 6.25 18.95 -18.65
C HIS A 221 5.83 17.54 -18.25
N ALA A 222 6.70 16.88 -17.48
CA ALA A 222 6.49 15.50 -17.04
C ALA A 222 5.20 15.33 -16.22
N GLU A 223 4.78 16.38 -15.50
CA GLU A 223 3.57 16.40 -14.67
C GLU A 223 2.30 16.14 -15.48
N ILE A 224 2.25 16.62 -16.74
CA ILE A 224 1.09 16.39 -17.63
C ILE A 224 1.09 14.93 -18.10
N ALA A 225 2.25 14.41 -18.47
CA ALA A 225 2.39 13.00 -18.87
C ALA A 225 2.05 12.06 -17.70
N ASP A 226 2.49 12.39 -16.49
CA ASP A 226 2.20 11.63 -15.27
C ASP A 226 0.70 11.63 -14.94
N LEU A 227 0.00 12.76 -15.14
CA LEU A 227 -1.45 12.82 -14.96
C LEU A 227 -2.20 11.96 -15.98
N LEU A 228 -1.83 12.02 -17.25
CA LEU A 228 -2.42 11.17 -18.29
C LEU A 228 -2.14 9.68 -18.03
N GLY A 229 -0.91 9.33 -17.64
CA GLY A 229 -0.54 7.97 -17.26
C GLY A 229 -1.29 7.48 -16.02
N SER A 230 -1.50 8.35 -15.03
CA SER A 230 -2.29 8.04 -13.83
C SER A 230 -3.77 7.81 -14.18
N ALA A 231 -4.33 8.63 -15.08
CA ALA A 231 -5.68 8.45 -15.58
C ALA A 231 -5.84 7.13 -16.37
N GLU A 232 -4.85 6.77 -17.18
CA GLU A 232 -4.81 5.48 -17.86
C GLU A 232 -4.73 4.30 -16.88
N ALA A 233 -3.88 4.40 -15.85
CA ALA A 233 -3.75 3.35 -14.85
C ALA A 233 -5.07 3.13 -14.09
N VAL A 234 -5.71 4.22 -13.66
CA VAL A 234 -7.03 4.17 -13.02
C VAL A 234 -8.08 3.64 -13.98
N TYR A 235 -8.08 4.07 -15.24
CA TYR A 235 -8.96 3.52 -16.26
C TYR A 235 -8.81 1.99 -16.37
N ARG A 236 -7.58 1.46 -16.47
CA ARG A 236 -7.34 0.01 -16.57
C ARG A 236 -7.83 -0.76 -15.33
N GLN A 237 -7.72 -0.15 -14.15
CA GLN A 237 -8.23 -0.74 -12.91
C GLN A 237 -9.77 -0.74 -12.86
N LEU A 238 -10.39 0.32 -13.38
CA LEU A 238 -11.84 0.48 -13.39
C LEU A 238 -12.51 -0.20 -14.59
N SER A 239 -11.79 -0.47 -15.67
CA SER A 239 -12.34 -1.06 -16.89
C SER A 239 -12.92 -2.45 -16.70
N ASP A 240 -12.43 -3.17 -15.68
CA ASP A 240 -12.93 -4.48 -15.27
C ASP A 240 -14.26 -4.40 -14.50
N ARG A 241 -14.64 -3.20 -14.03
CA ARG A 241 -15.86 -2.91 -13.25
C ARG A 241 -16.96 -2.26 -14.10
N CYS A 242 -16.77 -2.19 -15.41
CA CYS A 242 -17.73 -1.61 -16.34
C CYS A 242 -18.96 -2.50 -16.50
N GLU A 243 -20.15 -1.94 -16.31
CA GLU A 243 -21.45 -2.53 -16.68
C GLU A 243 -21.90 -2.10 -18.09
#